data_AF-A0A7S1GMX6-F1
#
_entry.id   AF-A0A7S1GMX6-F1
#
_cell.length_a   1.000
_cell.length_b   1.000
_cell.length_c   1.000
_cell.angle_alpha   90.00
_cell.angle_beta   90.00
_cell.angle_gamma   90.00
#
_symmetry.space_group_name_H-M   'P 1'
#
loop_
_entity.id
_entity.type
_entity.pdbx_description
1 polymer ?
#
loop_
_entity_poly.entity_id
_entity_poly.type
_entity_poly.pdbx_seq_one_letter_code
_entity_poly.pdbx_strand_id
1 'polypeptide(L)'
;ERYGGNLDDLNSKGKEELFNKTLELVNSREYHVTEVSDGIFGLGLGGAVPVRSIVSRGLRSLTGSNSDVPSPWCINDVTFARPGEDAYPFRGDPALLKPTHMIHSIVDTGTGKVLSPTSFFAKLDDQPEYVGIRRPDDDGYELHQLSPFSFQQDCLVVMTDGSQGQTLPLKGASVDLFTLDAQSCLDDLDVTLSRLKQVTSDEVLLGGIMFSCNGRGPSERSMLRENMADASRFKKYFPDIPCLGFYAGGEIGPAALAGNRNVYQRGKACLQGFTVVFALFIVPVIEPGSFHVDDSENNVVNFLESHFCKPRVL
;
A
#
# COMPACT_ATOMS: atom_id res chain seq x y z
N GLU A 1 35.38 -15.25 -20.60
CA GLU A 1 36.75 -14.69 -20.64
C GLU A 1 36.99 -13.90 -19.37
N ARG A 2 38.08 -14.16 -18.63
CA ARG A 2 38.45 -13.33 -17.48
C ARG A 2 39.29 -12.16 -18.00
N TYR A 3 38.88 -10.93 -17.72
CA TYR A 3 39.73 -9.77 -17.94
C TYR A 3 40.88 -9.83 -16.93
N GLY A 4 42.12 -9.80 -17.42
CA GLY A 4 43.35 -9.97 -16.61
C GLY A 4 44.11 -8.67 -16.34
N GLY A 5 43.52 -7.51 -16.61
CA GLY A 5 44.12 -6.19 -16.36
C GLY A 5 43.55 -5.53 -15.10
N ASN A 6 44.30 -4.59 -14.52
CA ASN A 6 43.84 -3.75 -13.42
C ASN A 6 42.69 -2.83 -13.91
N LEU A 7 41.61 -2.73 -13.15
CA LEU A 7 40.43 -1.92 -13.52
C LEU A 7 40.75 -0.41 -13.50
N ASP A 8 41.77 -0.02 -12.74
CA ASP A 8 42.27 1.36 -12.63
C ASP A 8 42.82 1.92 -13.95
N ASP A 9 43.23 1.05 -14.88
CA ASP A 9 43.81 1.45 -16.17
C ASP A 9 42.74 1.74 -17.24
N LEU A 10 41.45 1.51 -16.94
CA LEU A 10 40.36 1.77 -17.87
C LEU A 10 40.00 3.25 -17.86
N ASN A 11 40.27 3.92 -18.98
CA ASN A 11 39.65 5.21 -19.26
C ASN A 11 38.11 5.08 -19.32
N SER A 12 37.39 6.21 -19.36
CA SER A 12 35.93 6.25 -19.37
C SER A 12 35.29 5.33 -20.43
N LYS A 13 35.95 5.18 -21.59
CA LYS A 13 35.49 4.31 -22.68
C LYS A 13 35.65 2.81 -22.35
N GLY A 14 36.73 2.44 -21.67
CA GLY A 14 36.96 1.07 -21.20
C GLY A 14 35.97 0.64 -20.11
N LYS A 15 35.58 1.57 -19.22
CA LYS A 15 34.54 1.32 -18.21
C LYS A 15 33.15 1.14 -18.86
N GLU A 16 32.83 1.92 -19.88
CA GLU A 16 31.60 1.79 -20.68
C GLU A 16 31.54 0.45 -21.44
N GLU A 17 32.65 0.01 -22.04
CA GLU A 17 32.74 -1.26 -22.77
C GLU A 17 32.57 -2.47 -21.85
N LEU A 18 33.16 -2.42 -20.64
CA LEU A 18 32.99 -3.47 -19.62
C LEU A 18 31.54 -3.53 -19.10
N PHE A 19 30.89 -2.37 -18.88
CA PHE A 19 29.49 -2.29 -18.51
C PHE A 19 28.60 -2.94 -19.58
N ASN A 20 28.78 -2.55 -20.86
CA ASN A 20 28.02 -3.10 -21.98
C ASN A 20 28.20 -4.62 -22.12
N LYS A 21 29.42 -5.14 -21.97
CA LYS A 21 29.71 -6.58 -22.03
C LYS A 21 29.09 -7.35 -20.85
N THR A 22 29.02 -6.73 -19.67
CA THR A 22 28.34 -7.31 -18.50
C THR A 22 26.83 -7.34 -18.71
N LEU A 23 26.25 -6.26 -19.25
CA LEU A 23 24.84 -6.17 -19.60
C LEU A 23 24.45 -7.22 -20.65
N GLU A 24 25.29 -7.42 -21.66
CA GLU A 24 25.13 -8.47 -22.67
C GLU A 24 25.16 -9.87 -22.05
N LEU A 25 26.11 -10.14 -21.15
CA LEU A 25 26.19 -11.44 -20.45
C LEU A 25 24.96 -11.72 -19.58
N VAL A 26 24.45 -10.73 -18.87
CA VAL A 26 23.24 -10.85 -18.03
C VAL A 26 22.00 -11.06 -18.91
N ASN A 27 21.86 -10.31 -20.00
CA ASN A 27 20.71 -10.39 -20.90
C ASN A 27 20.73 -11.61 -21.84
N SER A 28 21.91 -12.19 -22.09
CA SER A 28 22.08 -13.37 -22.96
C SER A 28 21.63 -14.70 -22.35
N ARG A 29 21.32 -14.72 -21.04
CA ARG A 29 20.89 -15.94 -20.34
C ARG A 29 19.39 -15.85 -20.06
N GLU A 30 18.60 -16.54 -20.87
CA GLU A 30 17.22 -16.85 -20.50
C GLU A 30 17.22 -17.77 -19.28
N TYR A 31 16.83 -17.23 -18.13
CA TYR A 31 16.58 -18.02 -16.94
C TYR A 31 15.19 -18.64 -17.06
N HIS A 32 15.10 -19.85 -17.62
CA HIS A 32 13.87 -20.63 -17.63
C HIS A 32 13.67 -21.30 -16.27
N VAL A 33 12.97 -20.62 -15.37
CA VAL A 33 12.35 -21.29 -14.22
C VAL A 33 11.05 -21.91 -14.71
N THR A 34 11.05 -23.21 -14.96
CA THR A 34 9.91 -23.91 -15.56
C THR A 34 8.78 -24.17 -14.56
N GLU A 35 9.10 -24.45 -13.30
CA GLU A 35 8.12 -24.65 -12.22
C GLU A 35 8.81 -24.60 -10.85
N VAL A 36 8.21 -23.92 -9.86
CA VAL A 36 8.63 -23.98 -8.45
C VAL A 36 7.44 -24.51 -7.65
N SER A 37 7.53 -25.75 -7.17
CA SER A 37 6.45 -26.43 -6.44
C SER A 37 6.35 -26.02 -4.97
N ASP A 38 7.49 -25.68 -4.35
CA ASP A 38 7.63 -25.37 -2.93
C ASP A 38 8.97 -24.67 -2.67
N GLY A 39 9.00 -23.76 -1.69
CA GLY A 39 10.21 -23.05 -1.31
C GLY A 39 9.94 -21.65 -0.75
N ILE A 40 11.01 -21.00 -0.28
CA ILE A 40 10.97 -19.59 0.09
C ILE A 40 11.36 -18.79 -1.15
N PHE A 41 10.41 -18.04 -1.69
CA PHE A 41 10.70 -17.00 -2.66
C PHE A 41 10.95 -15.69 -1.92
N GLY A 42 12.04 -15.01 -2.28
CA GLY A 42 12.40 -13.71 -1.73
C GLY A 42 13.04 -12.83 -2.79
N LEU A 43 12.77 -11.54 -2.71
CA LEU A 43 13.42 -10.55 -3.55
C LEU A 43 14.52 -9.87 -2.74
N GLY A 44 15.77 -10.06 -3.16
CA GLY A 44 16.91 -9.33 -2.62
C GLY A 44 17.09 -8.02 -3.37
N LEU A 45 16.94 -6.89 -2.68
CA LEU A 45 17.23 -5.56 -3.23
C LEU A 45 18.51 -5.04 -2.60
N GLY A 46 19.48 -4.64 -3.42
CA GLY A 46 20.74 -4.04 -2.98
C GLY A 46 20.90 -2.63 -3.54
N GLY A 47 21.39 -1.70 -2.72
CA GLY A 47 21.58 -0.31 -3.11
C GLY A 47 20.29 0.51 -3.16
N ALA A 48 20.33 1.63 -3.89
CA ALA A 48 19.21 2.55 -4.05
C ALA A 48 18.32 2.14 -5.23
N VAL A 49 17.59 1.03 -5.09
CA VAL A 49 16.59 0.62 -6.10
C VAL A 49 15.32 1.45 -5.90
N PRO A 50 14.95 2.34 -6.84
CA PRO A 50 13.74 3.12 -6.69
C PRO A 50 12.53 2.21 -6.91
N VAL A 51 11.58 2.27 -5.97
CA VAL A 51 10.34 1.49 -6.02
C VAL A 51 9.15 2.44 -5.95
N ARG A 52 8.16 2.21 -6.82
CA ARG A 52 6.86 2.87 -6.77
C ARG A 52 5.81 1.88 -6.31
N SER A 53 5.29 2.07 -5.10
CA SER A 53 4.25 1.20 -4.56
C SER A 53 2.89 1.89 -4.56
N ILE A 54 1.85 1.12 -4.87
CA ILE A 54 0.45 1.51 -4.74
C ILE A 54 -0.30 0.47 -3.91
N VAL A 55 -1.38 0.90 -3.27
CA VAL A 55 -2.36 0.02 -2.66
C VAL A 55 -3.74 0.40 -3.18
N SER A 56 -4.53 -0.60 -3.55
CA SER A 56 -5.92 -0.45 -3.94
C SER A 56 -6.79 -1.33 -3.06
N ARG A 57 -7.94 -0.79 -2.65
CA ARG A 57 -9.00 -1.55 -1.98
C ARG A 57 -10.28 -1.43 -2.78
N GLY A 58 -10.69 -0.18 -3.01
CA GLY A 58 -11.97 0.20 -3.58
C GLY A 58 -13.13 -0.15 -2.66
N LEU A 59 -13.96 0.85 -2.39
CA LEU A 59 -15.15 0.74 -1.56
C LEU A 59 -16.20 1.69 -2.12
N ARG A 60 -17.47 1.33 -2.00
CA ARG A 60 -18.58 2.20 -2.36
C ARG A 60 -19.00 3.05 -1.18
N SER A 61 -19.08 4.35 -1.39
CA SER A 61 -19.74 5.28 -0.44
C SER A 61 -21.23 4.98 -0.40
N LEU A 62 -21.79 4.94 0.81
CA LEU A 62 -23.21 4.77 1.06
C LEU A 62 -23.92 6.09 1.34
N THR A 63 -23.18 7.18 1.57
CA THR A 63 -23.79 8.50 1.80
C THR A 63 -23.80 9.39 0.55
N GLY A 64 -23.41 8.83 -0.60
CA GLY A 64 -23.44 9.50 -1.89
C GLY A 64 -22.26 10.43 -2.15
N SER A 65 -21.18 10.30 -1.38
CA SER A 65 -19.93 11.01 -1.65
C SER A 65 -19.15 10.23 -2.71
N ASN A 66 -19.00 10.79 -3.91
CA ASN A 66 -17.96 10.30 -4.81
C ASN A 66 -16.61 10.68 -4.17
N SER A 67 -15.59 9.86 -4.36
CA SER A 67 -14.23 10.08 -3.82
C SER A 67 -13.71 11.52 -3.91
N ASP A 68 -14.11 12.26 -4.94
CA ASP A 68 -13.68 13.63 -5.21
C ASP A 68 -14.42 14.74 -4.45
N VAL A 69 -15.60 14.46 -3.90
CA VAL A 69 -16.41 15.42 -3.14
C VAL A 69 -16.53 14.93 -1.70
N PRO A 70 -16.06 15.71 -0.70
CA PRO A 70 -16.25 15.33 0.69
C PRO A 70 -17.72 15.06 0.98
N SER A 71 -17.97 13.98 1.70
CA SER A 71 -19.27 13.69 2.30
C SER A 71 -19.84 14.94 2.99
N PRO A 72 -21.16 15.21 2.82
CA PRO A 72 -21.80 16.33 3.49
C PRO A 72 -21.95 16.11 5.00
N TRP A 73 -21.47 14.98 5.53
CA TRP A 73 -21.57 14.60 6.93
C TRP A 73 -20.25 14.88 7.67
N CYS A 74 -20.35 15.55 8.81
CA CYS A 74 -19.21 15.80 9.69
C CYS A 74 -19.47 15.34 11.13
N ILE A 75 -18.41 15.00 11.84
CA ILE A 75 -18.49 14.65 13.26
C ILE A 75 -18.83 15.90 14.08
N ASN A 76 -19.95 15.84 14.80
CA ASN A 76 -20.41 16.95 15.62
C ASN A 76 -19.98 16.79 17.09
N ASP A 77 -20.13 15.59 17.64
CA ASP A 77 -19.75 15.26 19.01
C ASP A 77 -18.97 13.95 19.07
N VAL A 78 -17.86 13.97 19.82
CA VAL A 78 -16.93 12.86 19.93
C VAL A 78 -16.20 12.90 21.27
N THR A 79 -16.04 11.73 21.89
CA THR A 79 -15.20 11.55 23.08
C THR A 79 -13.99 10.68 22.71
N PHE A 80 -12.80 11.14 23.06
CA PHE A 80 -11.60 10.30 23.01
C PHE A 80 -11.36 9.70 24.40
N ALA A 81 -11.21 8.38 24.49
CA ALA A 81 -11.00 7.67 25.74
C ALA A 81 -9.82 6.71 25.65
N ARG A 82 -9.06 6.60 26.74
CA ARG A 82 -7.91 5.68 26.90
C ARG A 82 -8.24 4.54 27.86
N PRO A 83 -7.59 3.36 27.71
CA PRO A 83 -7.77 2.27 28.66
C PRO A 83 -7.51 2.72 30.11
N GLY A 84 -8.48 2.47 30.99
CA GLY A 84 -8.44 2.87 32.41
C GLY A 84 -9.17 4.16 32.74
N GLU A 85 -9.63 4.93 31.76
CA GLU A 85 -10.50 6.10 31.98
C GLU A 85 -11.97 5.67 32.13
N ASP A 86 -12.75 6.40 32.92
CA ASP A 86 -14.17 6.10 33.15
C ASP A 86 -15.00 6.11 31.86
N ALA A 87 -14.62 6.93 30.89
CA ALA A 87 -15.26 7.02 29.58
C ALA A 87 -14.88 5.88 28.62
N TYR A 88 -13.94 5.00 28.99
CA TYR A 88 -13.45 3.95 28.09
C TYR A 88 -14.40 2.73 28.09
N PRO A 89 -14.96 2.34 26.94
CA PRO A 89 -16.07 1.39 26.90
C PRO A 89 -15.66 -0.07 27.04
N PHE A 90 -14.37 -0.38 26.87
CA PHE A 90 -13.89 -1.77 26.82
C PHE A 90 -13.21 -2.18 28.13
N ARG A 91 -13.44 -3.43 28.55
CA ARG A 91 -12.75 -4.07 29.67
C ARG A 91 -11.80 -5.14 29.14
N GLY A 92 -10.67 -5.33 29.81
CA GLY A 92 -9.67 -6.32 29.39
C GLY A 92 -8.28 -5.98 29.92
N ASP A 93 -7.28 -6.71 29.43
CA ASP A 93 -5.87 -6.42 29.70
C ASP A 93 -5.49 -5.06 29.10
N PRO A 94 -5.08 -4.06 29.90
CA PRO A 94 -4.69 -2.75 29.42
C PRO A 94 -3.59 -2.78 28.35
N ALA A 95 -2.73 -3.81 28.34
CA ALA A 95 -1.68 -3.96 27.33
C ALA A 95 -2.22 -4.32 25.93
N LEU A 96 -3.44 -4.86 25.85
CA LEU A 96 -4.10 -5.24 24.60
C LEU A 96 -5.14 -4.22 24.14
N LEU A 97 -5.55 -3.32 25.03
CA LEU A 97 -6.55 -2.29 24.78
C LEU A 97 -5.94 -1.08 24.09
N LYS A 98 -6.71 -0.45 23.20
CA LYS A 98 -6.24 0.67 22.37
C LYS A 98 -7.10 1.91 22.61
N PRO A 99 -6.50 3.12 22.64
CA PRO A 99 -7.29 4.35 22.72
C PRO A 99 -8.30 4.44 21.58
N THR A 100 -9.45 5.04 21.87
CA THR A 100 -10.62 4.97 20.98
C THR A 100 -11.34 6.31 20.94
N HIS A 101 -11.80 6.71 19.74
CA HIS A 101 -12.78 7.77 19.58
C HIS A 101 -14.19 7.16 19.54
N MET A 102 -15.10 7.74 20.31
CA MET A 102 -16.53 7.41 20.33
C MET A 102 -17.30 8.59 19.78
N ILE A 103 -17.83 8.46 18.58
CA ILE A 103 -18.59 9.52 17.91
C ILE A 103 -20.06 9.37 18.30
N HIS A 104 -20.59 10.38 18.99
CA HIS A 104 -21.95 10.37 19.54
C HIS A 104 -22.95 11.08 18.63
N SER A 105 -22.48 11.99 17.78
CA SER A 105 -23.36 12.64 16.82
C SER A 105 -22.65 13.13 15.56
N ILE A 106 -23.42 13.18 14.48
CA ILE A 106 -22.99 13.54 13.14
C ILE A 106 -23.92 14.65 12.63
N VAL A 107 -23.38 15.67 12.00
CA VAL A 107 -24.15 16.79 11.45
C VAL A 107 -24.13 16.77 9.93
N ASP A 108 -25.31 16.98 9.34
CA ASP A 108 -25.46 17.33 7.94
C ASP A 108 -25.02 18.78 7.74
N THR A 109 -23.94 19.00 7.00
CA THR A 109 -23.41 20.36 6.76
C THR A 109 -24.32 21.21 5.87
N GLY A 110 -25.18 20.59 5.05
CA GLY A 110 -26.13 21.29 4.19
C GLY A 110 -27.39 21.72 4.92
N THR A 111 -27.89 20.89 5.84
CA THR A 111 -29.15 21.16 6.56
C THR A 111 -28.99 21.59 8.02
N GLY A 112 -27.79 21.43 8.59
CA GLY A 112 -27.51 21.63 10.02
C GLY A 112 -28.13 20.56 10.92
N LYS A 113 -28.77 19.52 10.36
CA LYS A 113 -29.43 18.47 11.12
C LYS A 113 -28.40 17.57 11.81
N VAL A 114 -28.50 17.47 13.14
CA VAL A 114 -27.69 16.56 13.94
C VAL A 114 -28.41 15.21 14.08
N LEU A 115 -27.68 14.12 13.88
CA LEU A 115 -28.15 12.75 13.95
C LEU A 115 -27.31 11.95 14.95
N SER A 116 -27.95 11.03 15.66
CA SER A 116 -27.22 9.94 16.32
C SER A 116 -26.73 8.92 15.28
N PRO A 117 -25.71 8.10 15.57
CA PRO A 117 -25.25 7.03 14.69
C PRO A 117 -26.35 6.09 14.21
N THR A 118 -27.28 5.68 15.07
CA THR A 118 -28.42 4.83 14.71
C THR A 118 -29.32 5.54 13.70
N SER A 119 -29.60 6.83 13.93
CA SER A 119 -30.40 7.64 12.99
C SER A 119 -29.67 7.89 11.67
N PHE A 120 -28.33 7.92 11.70
CA PHE A 120 -27.49 8.06 10.52
C PHE A 120 -27.49 6.76 9.69
N PHE A 121 -27.35 5.60 10.34
CA PHE A 121 -27.44 4.29 9.69
C PHE A 121 -28.82 4.01 9.11
N ALA A 122 -29.90 4.43 9.79
CA ALA A 122 -31.27 4.22 9.33
C ALA A 122 -31.60 4.93 8.00
N LYS A 123 -30.70 5.81 7.51
CA LYS A 123 -30.83 6.46 6.20
C LYS A 123 -30.25 5.66 5.04
N LEU A 124 -29.53 4.58 5.32
CA LEU A 124 -28.81 3.81 4.31
C LEU A 124 -29.69 2.68 3.78
N ASP A 125 -29.60 2.44 2.49
CA ASP A 125 -30.24 1.30 1.85
C ASP A 125 -29.43 0.00 2.06
N ASP A 126 -28.14 0.12 2.36
CA ASP A 126 -27.19 -0.99 2.55
C ASP A 126 -26.57 -1.00 3.95
N GLN A 127 -26.08 -2.18 4.36
CA GLN A 127 -25.33 -2.33 5.61
C GLN A 127 -23.88 -1.83 5.41
N PRO A 128 -23.45 -0.83 6.18
CA PRO A 128 -22.06 -0.37 6.12
C PRO A 128 -21.14 -1.39 6.80
N GLU A 129 -19.95 -1.58 6.22
CA GLU A 129 -18.90 -2.42 6.78
C GLU A 129 -17.77 -1.57 7.38
N TYR A 130 -17.59 -0.36 6.85
CA TYR A 130 -16.56 0.58 7.29
C TYR A 130 -17.14 1.96 7.56
N VAL A 131 -16.54 2.63 8.54
CA VAL A 131 -16.62 4.08 8.71
C VAL A 131 -15.33 4.69 8.17
N GLY A 132 -15.48 5.65 7.25
CA GLY A 132 -14.38 6.45 6.77
C GLY A 132 -14.32 7.78 7.52
N ILE A 133 -13.12 8.16 7.94
CA ILE A 133 -12.84 9.43 8.60
C ILE A 133 -11.87 10.22 7.74
N ARG A 134 -12.22 11.45 7.39
CA ARG A 134 -11.35 12.35 6.62
C ARG A 134 -11.20 13.68 7.34
N ARG A 135 -9.98 14.00 7.79
CA ARG A 135 -9.65 15.31 8.35
C ARG A 135 -9.48 16.33 7.21
N PRO A 136 -9.54 17.65 7.50
CA PRO A 136 -9.50 18.68 6.46
C PRO A 136 -8.30 18.59 5.49
N ASP A 137 -7.14 18.15 5.97
CA ASP A 137 -5.91 18.04 5.19
C ASP A 137 -5.64 16.61 4.65
N ASP A 138 -6.54 15.66 4.91
CA ASP A 138 -6.39 14.29 4.46
C ASP A 138 -6.77 14.15 2.97
N ASP A 139 -5.93 13.41 2.24
CA ASP A 139 -6.13 13.13 0.80
C ASP A 139 -7.31 12.18 0.54
N GLY A 140 -7.71 11.38 1.52
CA GLY A 140 -8.84 10.45 1.43
C GLY A 140 -9.36 10.04 2.81
N TYR A 141 -10.35 9.15 2.83
CA TYR A 141 -10.94 8.63 4.06
C TYR A 141 -10.09 7.49 4.61
N GLU A 142 -9.65 7.64 5.87
CA GLU A 142 -9.12 6.53 6.65
C GLU A 142 -10.25 5.57 7.04
N LEU A 143 -10.07 4.29 6.75
CA LEU A 143 -11.12 3.29 6.88
C LEU A 143 -10.99 2.48 8.16
N HIS A 144 -12.03 2.50 8.97
CA HIS A 144 -12.15 1.70 10.18
C HIS A 144 -13.31 0.71 10.04
N GLN A 145 -13.07 -0.56 10.38
CA GLN A 145 -14.15 -1.54 10.40
C GLN A 145 -15.18 -1.16 11.47
N LEU A 146 -16.46 -1.26 11.11
CA LEU A 146 -17.52 -1.00 12.06
C LEU A 146 -17.56 -2.12 13.12
N SER A 147 -17.47 -1.71 14.38
CA SER A 147 -17.59 -2.62 15.51
C SER A 147 -19.07 -2.96 15.75
N PRO A 148 -19.43 -4.22 16.04
CA PRO A 148 -20.76 -4.56 16.54
C PRO A 148 -21.17 -3.73 17.77
N PHE A 149 -20.20 -3.29 18.57
CA PHE A 149 -20.42 -2.40 19.71
C PHE A 149 -21.02 -1.05 19.31
N SER A 150 -20.71 -0.57 18.09
CA SER A 150 -21.21 0.72 17.62
C SER A 150 -22.74 0.76 17.54
N PHE A 151 -23.35 -0.36 17.16
CA PHE A 151 -24.81 -0.50 17.10
C PHE A 151 -25.45 -0.65 18.48
N GLN A 152 -24.73 -1.24 19.45
CA GLN A 152 -25.28 -1.49 20.79
C GLN A 152 -25.34 -0.23 21.66
N GLN A 153 -24.43 0.72 21.45
CA GLN A 153 -24.28 1.91 22.30
C GLN A 153 -24.70 3.22 21.59
N ASP A 154 -25.28 3.14 20.39
CA ASP A 154 -25.58 4.31 19.56
C ASP A 154 -24.38 5.27 19.40
N CYS A 155 -23.18 4.72 19.20
CA CYS A 155 -21.92 5.46 19.04
C CYS A 155 -21.09 4.85 17.90
N LEU A 156 -20.39 5.64 17.07
CA LEU A 156 -19.40 5.05 16.15
C LEU A 156 -18.06 4.92 16.87
N VAL A 157 -17.54 3.70 16.92
CA VAL A 157 -16.26 3.41 17.55
C VAL A 157 -15.15 3.42 16.50
N VAL A 158 -14.18 4.32 16.68
CA VAL A 158 -12.96 4.40 15.88
C VAL A 158 -11.77 4.05 16.77
N MET A 159 -11.24 2.85 16.61
CA MET A 159 -10.06 2.39 17.34
C MET A 159 -8.79 3.00 16.73
N THR A 160 -7.88 3.46 17.59
CA THR A 160 -6.62 4.10 17.18
C THR A 160 -5.41 3.21 17.48
N ASP A 161 -4.27 3.44 16.83
CA ASP A 161 -3.00 2.82 17.23
C ASP A 161 -2.28 3.58 18.38
N GLY A 162 -2.91 4.63 18.93
CA GLY A 162 -2.34 5.49 19.97
C GLY A 162 -1.26 6.46 19.48
N SER A 163 -0.95 6.51 18.18
CA SER A 163 0.00 7.47 17.62
C SER A 163 -0.54 8.90 17.64
N GLN A 164 0.35 9.90 17.66
CA GLN A 164 -0.03 11.31 17.77
C GLN A 164 -1.11 11.71 16.75
N GLY A 165 -0.95 11.35 15.48
CA GLY A 165 -1.93 11.66 14.42
C GLY A 165 -3.30 11.03 14.65
N GLN A 166 -3.33 9.79 15.13
CA GLN A 166 -4.58 9.06 15.41
C GLN A 166 -5.31 9.57 16.66
N THR A 167 -4.58 10.18 17.61
CA THR A 167 -5.17 10.77 18.82
C THR A 167 -5.67 12.20 18.65
N LEU A 168 -5.50 12.80 17.46
CA LEU A 168 -6.00 14.14 17.19
C LEU A 168 -7.53 14.20 17.28
N PRO A 169 -8.11 15.34 17.70
CA PRO A 169 -9.56 15.51 17.76
C PRO A 169 -10.22 15.25 16.40
N LEU A 170 -11.34 14.52 16.42
CA LEU A 170 -12.11 14.22 15.19
C LEU A 170 -13.29 15.18 14.98
N LYS A 171 -13.58 16.10 15.91
CA LYS A 171 -14.69 17.04 15.76
C LYS A 171 -14.48 17.90 14.51
N GLY A 172 -15.50 17.94 13.66
CA GLY A 172 -15.47 18.63 12.37
C GLY A 172 -14.83 17.84 11.22
N ALA A 173 -14.24 16.66 11.48
CA ALA A 173 -13.79 15.78 10.41
C ALA A 173 -14.99 15.22 9.64
N SER A 174 -14.81 15.04 8.33
CA SER A 174 -15.82 14.45 7.47
C SER A 174 -15.95 12.96 7.77
N VAL A 175 -17.18 12.45 7.73
CA VAL A 175 -17.51 11.04 7.95
C VAL A 175 -18.28 10.50 6.75
N ASP A 176 -17.95 9.29 6.35
CA ASP A 176 -18.72 8.55 5.35
C ASP A 176 -18.77 7.08 5.76
N LEU A 177 -19.72 6.35 5.19
CA LEU A 177 -19.93 4.94 5.44
C LEU A 177 -19.74 4.19 4.13
N PHE A 178 -19.04 3.07 4.22
CA PHE A 178 -18.61 2.34 3.06
C PHE A 178 -18.98 0.87 3.15
N THR A 179 -19.23 0.27 1.99
CA THR A 179 -19.41 -1.17 1.83
C THR A 179 -18.46 -1.68 0.76
N LEU A 180 -18.05 -2.94 0.91
CA LEU A 180 -17.21 -3.61 -0.05
C LEU A 180 -18.04 -4.20 -1.20
N ASP A 181 -17.66 -3.88 -2.44
CA ASP A 181 -18.23 -4.52 -3.62
C ASP A 181 -17.21 -4.66 -4.74
N ALA A 182 -17.48 -5.61 -5.64
CA ALA A 182 -16.57 -5.98 -6.71
C ALA A 182 -16.27 -4.82 -7.65
N GLN A 183 -17.30 -4.07 -8.06
CA GLN A 183 -17.16 -3.01 -9.05
C GLN A 183 -16.30 -1.89 -8.50
N SER A 184 -16.55 -1.45 -7.27
CA SER A 184 -15.76 -0.40 -6.64
C SER A 184 -14.30 -0.80 -6.44
N CYS A 185 -14.03 -2.08 -6.13
CA CYS A 185 -12.67 -2.62 -6.05
C CYS A 185 -11.92 -2.54 -7.38
N LEU A 186 -12.62 -2.85 -8.47
CA LEU A 186 -12.10 -2.87 -9.83
C LEU A 186 -11.90 -1.45 -10.37
N ASP A 187 -12.83 -0.54 -10.11
CA ASP A 187 -12.77 0.86 -10.52
C ASP A 187 -11.63 1.60 -9.79
N ASP A 188 -11.50 1.40 -8.48
CA ASP A 188 -10.39 1.95 -7.69
C ASP A 188 -9.03 1.46 -8.21
N LEU A 189 -8.92 0.17 -8.55
CA LEU A 189 -7.70 -0.37 -9.11
C LEU A 189 -7.37 0.24 -10.47
N ASP A 190 -8.35 0.37 -11.37
CA ASP A 190 -8.16 0.98 -12.69
C ASP A 190 -7.74 2.44 -12.59
N VAL A 191 -8.38 3.22 -11.71
CA VAL A 191 -8.00 4.61 -11.43
C VAL A 191 -6.57 4.68 -10.87
N THR A 192 -6.24 3.81 -9.91
CA THR A 192 -4.92 3.80 -9.27
C THR A 192 -3.81 3.40 -10.25
N LEU A 193 -4.02 2.38 -11.08
CA LEU A 193 -3.06 1.96 -12.12
C LEU A 193 -2.91 3.00 -13.22
N SER A 194 -4.01 3.65 -13.63
CA SER A 194 -3.98 4.75 -14.59
C SER A 194 -3.10 5.90 -14.09
N ARG A 195 -3.31 6.32 -12.83
CA ARG A 195 -2.50 7.38 -12.22
C ARG A 195 -1.05 6.93 -12.02
N LEU A 196 -0.80 5.68 -11.63
CA LEU A 196 0.55 5.12 -11.53
C LEU A 196 1.28 5.22 -12.86
N LYS A 197 0.63 4.82 -13.96
CA LYS A 197 1.19 4.93 -15.31
C LYS A 197 1.53 6.38 -15.68
N GLN A 198 0.70 7.34 -15.28
CA GLN A 198 0.95 8.76 -15.54
C GLN A 198 2.20 9.24 -14.79
N VAL A 199 2.31 8.95 -13.49
CA VAL A 199 3.44 9.42 -12.66
C VAL A 199 4.76 8.73 -12.95
N THR A 200 4.73 7.54 -13.57
CA THR A 200 5.93 6.79 -13.98
C THR A 200 6.19 6.88 -15.49
N SER A 201 5.57 7.83 -16.20
CA SER A 201 5.67 7.91 -17.67
C SER A 201 7.07 8.25 -18.19
N ASP A 202 7.86 8.96 -17.38
CA ASP A 202 9.26 9.31 -17.68
C ASP A 202 10.28 8.33 -17.05
N GLU A 203 9.80 7.23 -16.45
CA GLU A 203 10.65 6.24 -15.80
C GLU A 203 10.84 5.00 -16.68
N VAL A 204 12.05 4.43 -16.66
CA VAL A 204 12.29 3.12 -17.28
C VAL A 204 11.95 2.05 -16.24
N LEU A 205 10.97 1.21 -16.54
CA LEU A 205 10.44 0.21 -15.63
C LEU A 205 11.10 -1.15 -15.87
N LEU A 206 11.52 -1.83 -14.80
CA LEU A 206 12.14 -3.17 -14.83
C LEU A 206 11.11 -4.30 -14.73
N GLY A 207 10.11 -4.11 -13.89
CA GLY A 207 9.18 -5.17 -13.50
C GLY A 207 8.29 -4.73 -12.36
N GLY A 208 7.25 -5.52 -12.09
CA GLY A 208 6.34 -5.33 -10.97
C GLY A 208 6.27 -6.56 -10.09
N ILE A 209 5.98 -6.34 -8.81
CA ILE A 209 5.46 -7.39 -7.92
C ILE A 209 4.05 -7.05 -7.47
N MET A 210 3.22 -8.08 -7.32
CA MET A 210 1.83 -7.98 -6.88
C MET A 210 1.58 -8.87 -5.66
N PHE A 211 0.90 -8.33 -4.66
CA PHE A 211 0.34 -9.10 -3.55
C PHE A 211 -1.14 -8.73 -3.42
N SER A 212 -2.03 -9.67 -3.72
CA SER A 212 -3.48 -9.43 -3.70
C SER A 212 -4.17 -10.32 -2.67
N CYS A 213 -5.25 -9.85 -2.06
CA CYS A 213 -6.01 -10.66 -1.13
C CYS A 213 -6.67 -11.87 -1.82
N ASN A 214 -6.65 -13.04 -1.18
CA ASN A 214 -7.38 -14.24 -1.63
C ASN A 214 -8.87 -13.99 -1.88
N GLY A 215 -9.48 -13.01 -1.22
CA GLY A 215 -10.86 -12.62 -1.49
C GLY A 215 -11.06 -12.03 -2.89
N ARG A 216 -10.01 -11.46 -3.51
CA ARG A 216 -10.05 -10.75 -4.79
C ARG A 216 -9.86 -11.67 -6.00
N GLY A 217 -9.21 -12.81 -5.85
CA GLY A 217 -8.91 -13.73 -6.95
C GLY A 217 -8.34 -15.06 -6.42
N PRO A 218 -7.66 -15.87 -7.24
CA PRO A 218 -7.42 -15.70 -8.69
C PRO A 218 -8.60 -16.11 -9.57
N SER A 219 -9.74 -16.56 -9.02
CA SER A 219 -10.79 -17.22 -9.80
C SER A 219 -12.06 -16.38 -9.92
N GLU A 220 -12.89 -16.68 -10.92
CA GLU A 220 -14.25 -16.14 -11.05
C GLU A 220 -15.19 -16.48 -9.87
N ARG A 221 -14.80 -17.42 -8.99
CA ARG A 221 -15.53 -17.71 -7.75
C ARG A 221 -15.19 -16.75 -6.62
N SER A 222 -14.12 -15.98 -6.76
CA SER A 222 -13.72 -14.94 -5.82
C SER A 222 -14.64 -13.73 -5.94
N MET A 223 -14.55 -12.78 -5.01
CA MET A 223 -15.48 -11.66 -4.91
C MET A 223 -15.49 -10.78 -6.18
N LEU A 224 -14.34 -10.59 -6.83
CA LEU A 224 -14.24 -9.78 -8.06
C LEU A 224 -14.84 -10.45 -9.30
N ARG A 225 -15.15 -11.76 -9.25
CA ARG A 225 -15.78 -12.51 -10.35
C ARG A 225 -15.02 -12.44 -11.69
N GLU A 226 -13.72 -12.16 -11.65
CA GLU A 226 -12.83 -12.12 -12.81
C GLU A 226 -11.61 -13.02 -12.53
N ASN A 227 -11.24 -13.88 -13.50
CA ASN A 227 -10.00 -14.66 -13.39
C ASN A 227 -8.78 -13.72 -13.41
N MET A 228 -7.89 -13.91 -12.44
CA MET A 228 -6.67 -13.13 -12.26
C MET A 228 -6.93 -11.61 -12.29
N ALA A 229 -8.08 -11.15 -11.76
CA ALA A 229 -8.62 -9.79 -11.92
C ALA A 229 -7.54 -8.69 -11.80
N ASP A 230 -6.84 -8.65 -10.66
CA ASP A 230 -5.84 -7.60 -10.41
C ASP A 230 -4.63 -7.70 -11.36
N ALA A 231 -4.14 -8.91 -11.64
CA ALA A 231 -3.01 -9.12 -12.55
C ALA A 231 -3.35 -8.78 -14.01
N SER A 232 -4.55 -9.17 -14.45
CA SER A 232 -5.09 -8.85 -15.78
C SER A 232 -5.22 -7.34 -15.98
N ARG A 233 -5.67 -6.62 -14.96
CA ARG A 233 -5.74 -5.15 -14.97
C ARG A 233 -4.36 -4.51 -14.96
N PHE A 234 -3.41 -5.01 -14.17
CA PHE A 234 -2.03 -4.55 -14.25
C PHE A 234 -1.48 -4.66 -15.69
N LYS A 235 -1.65 -5.83 -16.34
CA LYS A 235 -1.23 -6.07 -17.73
C LYS A 235 -1.87 -5.11 -18.74
N LYS A 236 -3.13 -4.71 -18.52
CA LYS A 236 -3.82 -3.70 -19.35
C LYS A 236 -3.11 -2.34 -19.31
N TYR A 237 -2.64 -1.89 -18.14
CA TYR A 237 -1.97 -0.59 -18.00
C TYR A 237 -0.48 -0.66 -18.35
N PHE A 238 0.19 -1.77 -18.03
CA PHE A 238 1.62 -2.01 -18.23
C PHE A 238 1.85 -3.28 -19.09
N PRO A 239 1.54 -3.24 -20.39
CA PRO A 239 1.55 -4.43 -21.25
C PRO A 239 2.93 -5.07 -21.41
N ASP A 240 4.01 -4.29 -21.29
CA ASP A 240 5.37 -4.79 -21.54
C ASP A 240 6.16 -5.04 -20.25
N ILE A 241 5.54 -4.80 -19.09
CA ILE A 241 6.21 -4.95 -17.80
C ILE A 241 5.88 -6.32 -17.21
N PRO A 242 6.88 -7.18 -16.94
CA PRO A 242 6.64 -8.45 -16.28
C PRO A 242 6.14 -8.18 -14.86
N CYS A 243 5.09 -8.89 -14.45
CA CYS A 243 4.54 -8.80 -13.11
C CYS A 243 4.49 -10.19 -12.47
N LEU A 244 5.18 -10.36 -11.35
CA LEU A 244 5.16 -11.58 -10.55
C LEU A 244 4.36 -11.33 -9.27
N GLY A 245 3.66 -12.34 -8.76
CA GLY A 245 2.94 -12.16 -7.52
C GLY A 245 2.14 -13.38 -7.12
N PHE A 246 1.39 -13.23 -6.04
CA PHE A 246 0.47 -14.27 -5.58
C PHE A 246 -0.72 -13.65 -4.85
N TYR A 247 -1.75 -14.47 -4.69
CA TYR A 247 -2.89 -14.17 -3.83
C TYR A 247 -2.58 -14.65 -2.41
N ALA A 248 -2.70 -13.75 -1.44
CA ALA A 248 -2.25 -13.88 -0.06
C ALA A 248 -3.41 -13.74 0.94
N GLY A 249 -3.18 -14.15 2.19
CA GLY A 249 -4.16 -14.06 3.29
C GLY A 249 -4.27 -12.68 3.94
N GLY A 250 -3.72 -11.63 3.32
CA GLY A 250 -3.68 -10.26 3.84
C GLY A 250 -2.43 -9.53 3.37
N GLU A 251 -2.52 -8.22 3.30
CA GLU A 251 -1.45 -7.37 2.77
C GLU A 251 -0.85 -6.51 3.87
N ILE A 252 0.48 -6.33 3.80
CA ILE A 252 1.22 -5.42 4.67
C ILE A 252 1.54 -4.17 3.85
N GLY A 253 0.97 -3.03 4.24
CA GLY A 253 1.16 -1.77 3.52
C GLY A 253 0.64 -0.55 4.30
N PRO A 254 0.85 0.66 3.79
CA PRO A 254 0.23 1.87 4.35
C PRO A 254 -1.29 1.73 4.30
N ALA A 255 -2.00 2.21 5.31
CA ALA A 255 -3.46 2.13 5.42
C ALA A 255 -4.14 2.57 4.12
N ALA A 256 -4.92 1.68 3.50
CA ALA A 256 -5.69 2.02 2.31
C ALA A 256 -6.67 3.14 2.65
N LEU A 257 -6.66 4.18 1.82
CA LEU A 257 -7.58 5.30 1.91
C LEU A 257 -8.69 5.13 0.87
N ALA A 258 -9.93 5.44 1.22
CA ALA A 258 -10.98 5.56 0.21
C ALA A 258 -10.95 6.96 -0.40
N GLY A 259 -10.93 7.02 -1.73
CA GLY A 259 -11.01 8.26 -2.50
C GLY A 259 -9.76 9.14 -2.48
N ASN A 260 -8.60 8.58 -2.15
CA ASN A 260 -7.32 9.29 -2.27
C ASN A 260 -7.04 9.70 -3.72
N ARG A 261 -6.32 10.81 -3.90
CA ARG A 261 -5.83 11.26 -5.20
C ARG A 261 -4.36 10.96 -5.40
N ASN A 262 -3.60 10.95 -4.32
CA ASN A 262 -2.19 10.63 -4.33
C ASN A 262 -1.99 9.14 -4.61
N VAL A 263 -1.21 8.86 -5.64
CA VAL A 263 -0.82 7.50 -6.04
C VAL A 263 0.05 6.86 -4.97
N TYR A 264 0.95 7.63 -4.37
CA TYR A 264 1.91 7.14 -3.40
C TYR A 264 1.37 7.31 -1.99
N GLN A 265 0.80 6.24 -1.47
CA GLN A 265 0.40 6.19 -0.07
C GLN A 265 1.63 6.00 0.81
N ARG A 266 1.71 6.79 1.88
CA ARG A 266 2.78 6.73 2.89
C ARG A 266 2.13 6.55 4.25
N GLY A 267 2.78 5.80 5.12
CA GLY A 267 2.28 5.56 6.46
C GLY A 267 2.96 4.37 7.10
N LYS A 268 2.55 4.08 8.33
CA LYS A 268 2.96 2.85 9.00
C LYS A 268 2.40 1.65 8.24
N ALA A 269 3.20 0.61 8.12
CA ALA A 269 2.73 -0.68 7.64
C ALA A 269 1.67 -1.22 8.61
N CYS A 270 0.50 -1.55 8.08
CA CYS A 270 -0.56 -2.23 8.82
C CYS A 270 -1.03 -3.44 8.02
N LEU A 271 -1.51 -4.46 8.73
CA LEU A 271 -2.20 -5.59 8.13
C LEU A 271 -3.61 -5.14 7.78
N GLN A 272 -4.01 -5.38 6.54
CA GLN A 272 -5.31 -4.98 6.04
C GLN A 272 -5.91 -6.09 5.19
N GLY A 273 -7.23 -6.16 5.24
CA GLY A 273 -7.99 -7.10 4.43
C GLY A 273 -8.37 -6.50 3.09
N PHE A 274 -8.52 -7.39 2.12
CA PHE A 274 -9.17 -7.12 0.85
C PHE A 274 -8.49 -6.04 0.00
N THR A 275 -7.17 -5.93 0.08
CA THR A 275 -6.41 -4.99 -0.76
C THR A 275 -5.60 -5.72 -1.84
N VAL A 276 -5.08 -4.94 -2.78
CA VAL A 276 -3.98 -5.36 -3.65
C VAL A 276 -2.88 -4.31 -3.58
N VAL A 277 -1.64 -4.76 -3.45
CA VAL A 277 -0.44 -3.94 -3.47
C VAL A 277 0.37 -4.28 -4.70
N PHE A 278 0.75 -3.25 -5.46
CA PHE A 278 1.74 -3.37 -6.52
C PHE A 278 2.98 -2.59 -6.13
N ALA A 279 4.16 -3.11 -6.47
CA ALA A 279 5.41 -2.38 -6.44
C ALA A 279 6.12 -2.48 -7.79
N LEU A 280 6.34 -1.34 -8.43
CA LEU A 280 7.09 -1.21 -9.67
C LEU A 280 8.56 -0.91 -9.36
N PHE A 281 9.46 -1.68 -9.96
CA PHE A 281 10.89 -1.45 -9.92
C PHE A 281 11.29 -0.55 -11.08
N ILE A 282 12.02 0.51 -10.76
CA ILE A 282 12.54 1.46 -11.75
C ILE A 282 14.01 1.15 -11.99
N VAL A 283 14.45 1.23 -13.25
CA VAL A 283 15.88 1.20 -13.60
C VAL A 283 16.56 2.37 -12.90
N PRO A 284 17.54 2.13 -12.02
CA PRO A 284 18.29 3.21 -11.40
C PRO A 284 19.00 4.03 -12.49
N VAL A 285 18.82 5.35 -12.47
CA VAL A 285 19.63 6.25 -13.30
C VAL A 285 20.99 6.37 -12.63
N ILE A 286 21.98 5.70 -13.21
CA ILE A 286 23.37 5.75 -12.76
C ILE A 286 24.04 6.87 -13.56
N GLU A 287 24.32 8.02 -12.93
CA GLU A 287 25.17 9.05 -13.52
C GLU A 287 26.63 8.64 -13.37
N PRO A 288 27.36 8.25 -14.43
CA PRO A 288 28.68 7.64 -14.31
C PRO A 288 29.71 8.53 -13.58
N GLY A 289 29.55 9.86 -13.68
CA GLY A 289 30.44 10.83 -13.01
C GLY A 289 30.17 11.05 -11.53
N SER A 290 29.04 10.54 -10.99
CA SER A 290 28.69 10.64 -9.57
C SER A 290 29.28 9.53 -8.71
N PHE A 291 29.79 8.45 -9.34
CA PHE A 291 30.40 7.34 -8.64
C PHE A 291 31.90 7.58 -8.48
N HIS A 292 32.32 7.83 -7.25
CA HIS A 292 33.71 7.61 -6.88
C HIS A 292 33.89 6.11 -6.63
N VAL A 293 34.13 5.37 -7.70
CA VAL A 293 34.57 3.97 -7.57
C VAL A 293 36.00 4.02 -7.04
N ASP A 294 36.20 3.62 -5.80
CA ASP A 294 37.53 3.30 -5.26
C ASP A 294 37.84 1.86 -5.66
N ASP A 295 38.38 1.70 -6.85
CA ASP A 295 38.84 0.42 -7.41
C ASP A 295 40.27 0.07 -6.95
N SER A 296 40.82 0.80 -5.97
CA SER A 296 42.16 0.51 -5.45
C SER A 296 42.28 -0.94 -5.00
N GLU A 297 43.47 -1.51 -5.21
CA GLU A 297 43.80 -2.88 -4.86
C GLU A 297 43.37 -3.24 -3.42
N ASN A 298 43.56 -2.32 -2.46
CA ASN A 298 43.10 -2.50 -1.08
C ASN A 298 41.59 -2.64 -0.96
N ASN A 299 40.80 -1.82 -1.67
CA ASN A 299 39.34 -1.90 -1.59
C ASN A 299 38.80 -3.15 -2.29
N VAL A 300 39.40 -3.54 -3.43
CA VAL A 300 39.06 -4.80 -4.13
C VAL A 300 39.39 -6.01 -3.27
N VAL A 301 40.58 -6.06 -2.66
CA VAL A 301 40.98 -7.13 -1.74
C VAL A 301 40.02 -7.19 -0.55
N ASN A 302 39.72 -6.06 0.09
CA ASN A 302 38.76 -6.00 1.20
C ASN A 302 37.36 -6.50 0.80
N PHE A 303 36.88 -6.15 -0.39
CA PHE A 303 35.60 -6.63 -0.91
C PHE A 303 35.60 -8.15 -1.11
N LEU A 304 36.65 -8.68 -1.76
CA LEU A 304 36.79 -10.12 -2.00
C LEU A 304 36.89 -10.90 -0.70
N GLU A 305 37.69 -10.42 0.26
CA GLU A 305 37.86 -11.07 1.55
C GLU A 305 36.57 -11.09 2.37
N SER A 306 35.83 -9.97 2.38
CA SER A 306 34.60 -9.83 3.14
C SER A 306 33.41 -10.62 2.58
N HIS A 307 33.34 -10.82 1.26
CA HIS A 307 32.20 -11.45 0.60
C HIS A 307 32.44 -12.90 0.16
N PHE A 308 33.70 -13.29 -0.10
CA PHE A 308 34.03 -14.61 -0.63
C PHE A 308 34.99 -15.41 0.25
N CYS A 309 35.77 -14.78 1.15
CA CYS A 309 36.79 -15.49 1.94
C CYS A 309 36.45 -15.63 3.44
N LYS A 310 35.37 -15.03 3.95
CA LYS A 310 34.89 -15.38 5.29
C LYS A 310 34.26 -16.78 5.25
N PRO A 311 34.73 -17.74 6.06
CA PRO A 311 34.03 -19.00 6.21
C PRO A 311 32.64 -18.68 6.75
N ARG A 312 31.60 -19.12 6.04
CA ARG A 312 30.25 -19.19 6.61
C ARG A 312 30.34 -20.13 7.80
N VAL A 313 30.38 -19.56 9.00
CA VAL A 313 30.13 -20.33 10.21
C VAL A 313 28.67 -20.73 10.12
N LEU A 314 28.44 -22.01 9.78
CA LEU A 314 27.19 -22.72 10.01
C LEU A 314 27.06 -23.02 11.50
#